data_AF-A0A7V8XNL3-F1
#
_entry.id   AF-A0A7V8XNL3-F1
#
_cell.length_a   1.000
_cell.length_b   1.000
_cell.length_c   1.000
_cell.angle_alpha   90.00
_cell.angle_beta   90.00
_cell.angle_gamma   90.00
#
_symmetry.space_group_name_H-M   'P 1'
#
loop_
_entity.id
_entity.type
_entity.pdbx_description
1 polymer ?
#
loop_
_entity_poly.entity_id
_entity_poly.type
_entity_poly.pdbx_seq_one_letter_code
_entity_poly.pdbx_strand_id
1 'polypeptide(L)'
;MQLLEHRPPLRVGYNASVLAVAGAAAGAALAPLDGSSATRIVAQVAVCAFVHYTVNVMLISVVVGASVRKSVLGVARSSFSVTILPFALMASAALILVVLWERSPLLSGALVGPLLAIALYQRSTFRELRAMRLALTDPLTGLGNHRAFHDRLERELADSLEQGYPFSLCLVDIDDFKAINDSYGHPGGDKVL
;
A
#
# COMPACT_ATOMS: atom_id res chain seq x y z
N MET A 1 -13.33 14.87 -5.75
CA MET A 1 -12.29 15.52 -4.93
C MET A 1 -12.46 15.10 -3.45
N GLN A 2 -12.21 13.83 -3.11
CA GLN A 2 -12.47 13.25 -1.77
C GLN A 2 -11.23 12.61 -1.11
N LEU A 3 -10.03 12.79 -1.70
CA LEU A 3 -8.83 12.02 -1.33
C LEU A 3 -7.87 12.77 -0.39
N LEU A 4 -8.38 13.76 0.32
CA LEU A 4 -7.80 14.29 1.56
C LEU A 4 -8.71 13.88 2.73
N GLU A 5 -9.21 12.64 2.72
CA GLU A 5 -9.71 12.03 3.95
C GLU A 5 -8.62 12.18 5.00
N HIS A 6 -8.92 13.03 5.98
CA HIS A 6 -8.12 13.22 7.16
C HIS A 6 -7.76 11.83 7.66
N ARG A 7 -6.47 11.45 7.60
CA ARG A 7 -6.04 10.25 8.32
C ARG A 7 -6.43 10.52 9.77
N PRO A 8 -7.40 9.78 10.34
CA PRO A 8 -7.94 10.14 11.64
C PRO A 8 -6.75 10.24 12.60
N PRO A 9 -6.68 11.28 13.45
CA PRO A 9 -5.51 11.53 14.31
C PRO A 9 -5.15 10.29 15.14
N LEU A 10 -6.16 9.49 15.50
CA LEU A 10 -6.03 8.16 16.09
C LEU A 10 -5.09 7.22 15.32
N ARG A 11 -5.21 7.14 13.98
CA ARG A 11 -4.38 6.27 13.14
C ARG A 11 -2.93 6.74 13.10
N VAL A 12 -2.71 8.06 13.09
CA VAL A 12 -1.36 8.64 13.16
C VAL A 12 -0.73 8.34 14.52
N GLY A 13 -1.46 8.60 15.60
CA GLY A 13 -1.02 8.31 16.97
C GLY A 13 -0.72 6.83 17.18
N TYR A 14 -1.57 5.94 16.66
CA TYR A 14 -1.36 4.50 16.69
C TYR A 14 -0.07 4.10 15.97
N ASN A 15 0.10 4.49 14.71
CA ASN A 15 1.30 4.14 13.94
C ASN A 15 2.59 4.69 14.59
N ALA A 16 2.55 5.92 15.10
CA ALA A 16 3.68 6.51 15.81
C ALA A 16 4.02 5.71 17.07
N SER A 17 3.01 5.28 17.83
CA SER A 17 3.19 4.45 19.03
C SER A 17 3.77 3.08 18.69
N VAL A 18 3.27 2.42 17.64
CA VAL A 18 3.81 1.13 17.18
C VAL A 18 5.29 1.26 16.78
N LEU A 19 5.62 2.30 16.01
CA LEU A 19 7.01 2.56 15.61
C LEU A 19 7.91 2.83 16.82
N ALA A 20 7.43 3.61 17.79
CA ALA A 20 8.17 3.90 19.01
C ALA A 20 8.42 2.63 19.85
N VAL A 21 7.40 1.79 20.04
CA VAL A 21 7.52 0.54 20.79
C VAL A 21 8.46 -0.45 20.08
N ALA A 22 8.30 -0.62 18.76
CA ALA A 22 9.17 -1.49 17.97
C ALA A 22 10.63 -0.99 17.97
N GLY A 23 10.84 0.33 17.89
CA GLY A 23 12.16 0.96 17.99
C GLY A 23 12.79 0.79 19.37
N ALA A 24 12.04 1.00 20.44
CA ALA A 24 12.51 0.80 21.81
C ALA A 24 12.90 -0.66 22.08
N ALA A 25 12.08 -1.61 21.63
CA ALA A 25 12.38 -3.04 21.75
C ALA A 25 13.65 -3.42 20.98
N ALA A 26 13.80 -2.91 19.75
CA ALA A 26 15.01 -3.13 18.96
C ALA A 26 16.26 -2.53 19.64
N GLY A 27 16.18 -1.31 20.16
CA GLY A 27 17.27 -0.67 20.90
C GLY A 27 17.66 -1.45 22.17
N ALA A 28 16.67 -1.92 22.94
CA ALA A 28 16.91 -2.76 24.11
C ALA A 28 17.60 -4.09 23.76
N ALA A 29 17.27 -4.68 22.61
CA ALA A 29 17.93 -5.90 22.12
C ALA A 29 19.39 -5.69 21.69
N LEU A 30 19.79 -4.45 21.37
CA LEU A 30 21.17 -4.10 21.04
C LEU A 30 22.01 -3.72 22.26
N ALA A 31 21.40 -3.34 23.38
CA ALA A 31 22.12 -2.93 24.59
C ALA A 31 23.23 -3.91 25.06
N PRO A 32 23.11 -5.25 24.95
CA PRO A 32 24.20 -6.16 25.31
C PRO A 32 25.25 -6.36 24.20
N LEU A 33 25.05 -5.80 23.01
CA LEU A 33 25.91 -5.98 21.85
C LEU A 33 26.80 -4.75 21.65
N ASP A 34 27.97 -4.73 22.29
CA ASP A 34 28.96 -3.65 22.10
C ASP A 34 30.03 -4.00 21.06
N GLY A 35 30.58 -2.98 20.40
CA GLY A 35 31.76 -3.08 19.53
C GLY A 35 31.55 -2.60 18.09
N SER A 36 32.63 -2.15 17.47
CA SER A 36 32.64 -1.44 16.17
C SER A 36 33.26 -2.25 15.02
N SER A 37 33.44 -3.57 15.19
CA SER A 37 33.93 -4.39 14.07
C SER A 37 32.85 -4.52 13.00
N ALA A 38 33.25 -4.57 11.72
CA ALA A 38 32.31 -4.67 10.59
C ALA A 38 31.31 -5.84 10.74
N THR A 39 31.78 -6.99 11.23
CA THR A 39 30.95 -8.15 11.53
C THR A 39 29.92 -7.91 12.63
N ARG A 40 30.27 -7.11 13.65
CA ARG A 40 29.35 -6.75 14.75
C ARG A 40 28.30 -5.76 14.27
N ILE A 41 28.66 -4.77 13.46
CA ILE A 41 27.70 -3.81 12.89
C ILE A 41 26.65 -4.54 12.05
N VAL A 42 27.08 -5.48 11.19
CA VAL A 42 26.14 -6.29 10.41
C VAL A 42 25.21 -7.09 11.32
N ALA A 43 25.74 -7.72 12.38
CA ALA A 43 24.95 -8.48 13.34
C ALA A 43 23.97 -7.58 14.12
N GLN A 44 24.41 -6.41 14.59
CA GLN A 44 23.58 -5.42 15.29
C GLN A 44 22.45 -4.94 14.39
N VAL A 45 22.73 -4.55 13.14
CA VAL A 45 21.68 -4.12 12.20
C VAL A 45 20.70 -5.25 11.91
N ALA A 46 21.17 -6.49 11.75
CA ALA A 46 20.30 -7.64 11.53
C ALA A 46 19.39 -7.92 12.75
N VAL A 47 19.93 -7.91 13.97
CA VAL A 47 19.16 -8.08 15.21
C VAL A 47 18.14 -6.95 15.38
N CYS A 48 18.57 -5.71 15.16
CA CYS A 48 17.72 -4.52 15.22
C CYS A 48 16.53 -4.63 14.25
N ALA A 49 16.82 -4.93 12.98
CA ALA A 49 15.80 -5.08 11.95
C ALA A 49 14.82 -6.22 12.26
N PHE A 50 15.34 -7.36 12.73
CA PHE A 50 14.52 -8.52 13.07
C PHE A 50 13.58 -8.25 14.25
N VAL A 51 14.10 -7.66 15.34
CA VAL A 51 13.29 -7.33 16.52
C VAL A 51 12.26 -6.27 16.18
N HIS A 52 12.67 -5.20 15.50
CA HIS A 52 11.78 -4.14 15.05
C HIS A 52 10.63 -4.70 14.18
N TYR A 53 10.96 -5.51 13.17
CA TYR A 53 9.97 -6.12 12.29
C TYR A 53 9.00 -7.01 13.05
N THR A 54 9.52 -7.90 13.91
CA THR A 54 8.72 -8.84 14.68
C THR A 54 7.72 -8.13 15.58
N VAL A 55 8.19 -7.14 16.34
CA VAL A 55 7.34 -6.35 17.25
C VAL A 55 6.31 -5.56 16.46
N ASN A 56 6.71 -4.88 15.38
CA ASN A 56 5.80 -4.11 14.54
C ASN A 56 4.69 -4.97 13.93
N VAL A 57 5.04 -6.12 13.33
CA VAL A 57 4.05 -7.04 12.73
C VAL A 57 3.12 -7.62 13.78
N MET A 58 3.62 -7.98 14.97
CA MET A 58 2.77 -8.50 16.04
C MET A 58 1.77 -7.44 16.54
N LEU A 59 2.22 -6.22 16.81
CA LEU A 59 1.33 -5.14 17.26
C LEU A 59 0.24 -4.84 16.23
N ILE A 60 0.62 -4.69 14.96
CA ILE A 60 -0.33 -4.48 13.86
C ILE A 60 -1.31 -5.65 13.76
N SER A 61 -0.82 -6.88 13.83
CA SER A 61 -1.65 -8.08 13.67
C SER A 61 -2.66 -8.24 14.81
N VAL A 62 -2.29 -7.89 16.04
CA VAL A 62 -3.20 -7.90 17.19
C VAL A 62 -4.34 -6.90 16.99
N VAL A 63 -4.03 -5.65 16.65
CA VAL A 63 -5.05 -4.61 16.50
C VAL A 63 -5.95 -4.85 15.30
N VAL A 64 -5.37 -5.24 14.16
CA VAL A 64 -6.15 -5.54 12.95
C VAL A 64 -6.98 -6.81 13.17
N GLY A 65 -6.41 -7.84 13.79
CA GLY A 65 -7.12 -9.07 14.13
C GLY A 65 -8.33 -8.82 15.03
N ALA A 66 -8.15 -8.02 16.08
CA ALA A 66 -9.23 -7.60 16.98
C ALA A 66 -10.30 -6.76 16.25
N SER A 67 -9.89 -5.83 15.38
CA SER A 67 -10.81 -4.92 14.68
C SER A 67 -11.65 -5.62 13.61
N VAL A 68 -11.07 -6.60 12.90
CA VAL A 68 -11.71 -7.29 11.77
C VAL A 68 -12.28 -8.65 12.20
N ARG A 69 -12.21 -9.02 13.48
CA ARG A 69 -12.56 -10.35 14.01
C ARG A 69 -11.89 -11.51 13.24
N LYS A 70 -10.66 -11.29 12.77
CA LYS A 70 -9.83 -12.31 12.12
C LYS A 70 -8.79 -12.84 13.11
N SER A 71 -8.31 -14.06 12.87
CA SER A 71 -7.22 -14.61 13.68
C SER A 71 -5.95 -13.78 13.53
N VAL A 72 -5.31 -13.44 14.66
CA VAL A 72 -4.06 -12.67 14.70
C VAL A 72 -2.98 -13.35 13.85
N LEU A 73 -2.88 -14.68 13.93
CA LEU A 73 -1.93 -15.47 13.15
C LEU A 73 -2.21 -15.39 11.64
N GLY A 74 -3.48 -15.37 11.24
CA GLY A 74 -3.88 -15.19 9.84
C GLY A 74 -3.46 -13.82 9.31
N VAL A 75 -3.68 -12.76 10.09
CA VAL A 75 -3.25 -11.40 9.75
C VAL A 75 -1.72 -11.33 9.68
N ALA A 76 -1.00 -11.88 10.64
CA ALA A 76 0.46 -11.89 10.66
C ALA A 76 1.05 -12.61 9.43
N ARG A 77 0.50 -13.78 9.07
CA ARG A 77 0.95 -14.54 7.88
C ARG A 77 0.69 -13.76 6.59
N SER A 78 -0.49 -13.15 6.44
CA SER A 78 -0.79 -12.32 5.27
C SER A 78 0.10 -11.08 5.20
N SER A 79 0.40 -10.46 6.35
CA SER A 79 1.30 -9.31 6.44
C SER A 79 2.70 -9.71 6.01
N PHE A 80 3.20 -10.84 6.50
CA PHE A 80 4.55 -11.31 6.20
C PHE A 80 4.82 -11.41 4.70
N SER A 81 3.93 -12.04 3.93
CA SER A 81 4.08 -12.20 2.48
C SER A 81 4.15 -10.87 1.72
N VAL A 82 3.55 -9.80 2.27
CA VAL A 82 3.53 -8.48 1.64
C VAL A 82 4.67 -7.59 2.16
N THR A 83 5.05 -7.72 3.43
CA THR A 83 5.95 -6.76 4.09
C THR A 83 7.41 -7.21 4.15
N ILE A 84 7.71 -8.51 4.05
CA ILE A 84 9.07 -9.01 4.27
C ILE A 84 10.10 -8.39 3.31
N LEU A 85 9.75 -8.27 2.02
CA LEU A 85 10.66 -7.75 1.00
C LEU A 85 10.97 -6.25 1.21
N PRO A 86 9.97 -5.36 1.36
CA PRO A 86 10.24 -3.97 1.72
C PRO A 86 11.08 -3.80 2.98
N PHE A 87 10.80 -4.57 4.05
CA PHE A 87 11.58 -4.49 5.29
C PHE A 87 13.02 -4.98 5.12
N ALA A 88 13.26 -6.03 4.33
CA ALA A 88 14.60 -6.50 4.01
C ALA A 88 15.41 -5.45 3.24
N LEU A 89 14.78 -4.76 2.26
CA LEU A 89 15.40 -3.66 1.55
C LEU A 89 15.71 -2.47 2.47
N MET A 90 14.79 -2.13 3.39
CA MET A 90 15.02 -1.09 4.40
C MET A 90 16.16 -1.46 5.35
N ALA A 91 16.27 -2.71 5.77
CA ALA A 91 17.37 -3.19 6.62
C ALA A 91 18.73 -3.08 5.89
N SER A 92 18.77 -3.40 4.60
CA SER A 92 19.97 -3.21 3.77
C SER A 92 20.35 -1.73 3.64
N ALA A 93 19.38 -0.85 3.37
CA ALA A 93 19.62 0.59 3.32
C ALA A 93 20.10 1.15 4.68
N ALA A 94 19.52 0.67 5.79
CA ALA A 94 19.94 1.03 7.13
C ALA A 94 21.38 0.57 7.43
N LEU A 95 21.76 -0.63 7.00
CA LEU A 95 23.15 -1.11 7.12
C LEU A 95 24.12 -0.18 6.35
N ILE A 96 23.79 0.15 5.10
CA ILE A 96 24.60 1.08 4.30
C ILE A 96 24.70 2.42 5.01
N LEU A 97 23.59 2.96 5.52
CA LEU A 97 23.57 4.22 6.27
C LEU A 97 24.49 4.17 7.49
N VAL A 98 24.40 3.14 8.32
CA VAL A 98 25.23 2.98 9.53
C VAL A 98 26.71 2.88 9.17
N VAL A 99 27.06 2.07 8.17
CA VAL A 99 28.44 1.91 7.70
C VAL A 99 28.99 3.24 7.15
N LEU A 100 28.20 3.98 6.36
CA LEU A 100 28.61 5.30 5.86
C LEU A 100 28.78 6.30 7.00
N TRP A 101 27.88 6.28 7.98
CA TRP A 101 27.92 7.17 9.15
C TRP A 101 29.20 7.00 9.96
N GLU A 102 29.62 5.75 10.22
CA GLU A 102 30.87 5.48 10.93
C GLU A 102 32.12 5.91 10.16
N ARG A 103 32.08 5.84 8.82
CA ARG A 103 33.22 6.24 7.97
C ARG A 103 33.34 7.76 7.86
N SER A 104 32.23 8.42 7.54
CA SER A 104 32.12 9.87 7.44
C SER A 104 30.64 10.26 7.36
N PRO A 105 30.11 11.02 8.34
CA PRO A 105 28.73 11.46 8.32
C PRO A 105 28.33 12.23 7.04
N LEU A 106 29.29 12.88 6.36
CA LEU A 106 29.04 13.56 5.09
C LEU A 106 28.65 12.59 3.97
N LEU A 107 29.20 11.37 3.95
CA LEU A 107 28.88 10.36 2.95
C LEU A 107 27.46 9.82 3.09
N SER A 108 26.86 9.90 4.29
CA SER A 108 25.45 9.53 4.48
C SER A 108 24.49 10.37 3.61
N GLY A 109 24.89 11.60 3.27
CA GLY A 109 24.17 12.47 2.34
C GLY A 109 24.00 11.88 0.94
N ALA A 110 24.89 10.97 0.51
CA ALA A 110 24.79 10.30 -0.78
C ALA A 110 23.53 9.41 -0.89
N LEU A 111 22.96 8.98 0.24
CA LEU A 111 21.70 8.20 0.25
C LEU A 111 20.47 9.05 -0.02
N VAL A 112 20.54 10.38 0.15
CA VAL A 112 19.40 11.29 -0.05
C VAL A 112 18.92 11.21 -1.49
N GLY A 113 19.83 11.22 -2.47
CA GLY A 113 19.49 11.17 -3.90
C GLY A 113 18.67 9.92 -4.27
N PRO A 114 19.17 8.70 -4.04
CA PRO A 114 18.45 7.46 -4.31
C PRO A 114 17.13 7.34 -3.53
N LEU A 115 17.09 7.72 -2.25
CA LEU A 115 15.86 7.67 -1.45
C LEU A 115 14.82 8.66 -1.97
N LEU A 116 15.24 9.86 -2.36
CA LEU A 116 14.35 10.85 -2.98
C LEU A 116 13.87 10.38 -4.34
N ALA A 117 14.74 9.77 -5.16
CA ALA A 117 14.37 9.20 -6.45
C ALA A 117 13.31 8.11 -6.29
N ILE A 118 13.48 7.18 -5.35
CA ILE A 118 12.49 6.14 -5.04
C ILE A 118 11.17 6.77 -4.57
N ALA A 119 11.22 7.75 -3.67
CA ALA A 119 10.04 8.42 -3.15
C ALA A 119 9.25 9.17 -4.25
N LEU A 120 9.96 9.86 -5.15
CA LEU A 120 9.37 10.56 -6.29
C LEU A 120 8.81 9.59 -7.31
N TYR A 121 9.52 8.49 -7.59
CA TYR A 121 9.06 7.44 -8.48
C TYR A 121 7.76 6.80 -7.95
N GLN A 122 7.75 6.37 -6.69
CA GLN A 122 6.55 5.82 -6.04
C GLN A 122 5.37 6.79 -6.09
N ARG A 123 5.61 8.09 -5.85
CA ARG A 123 4.58 9.13 -5.94
C ARG A 123 4.06 9.28 -7.36
N SER A 124 4.93 9.20 -8.36
CA SER A 124 4.56 9.27 -9.78
C SER A 124 3.71 8.08 -10.19
N THR A 125 4.15 6.85 -9.92
CA THR A 125 3.43 5.63 -10.26
C THR A 125 2.06 5.58 -9.58
N PHE A 126 1.96 6.00 -8.31
CA PHE A 126 0.67 6.05 -7.62
C PHE A 126 -0.30 7.07 -8.25
N ARG A 127 0.22 8.23 -8.69
CA ARG A 127 -0.58 9.23 -9.41
C ARG A 127 -1.08 8.69 -10.74
N GLU A 128 -0.21 8.02 -11.48
CA GLU A 128 -0.54 7.42 -12.77
C GLU A 128 -1.61 6.33 -12.64
N LEU A 129 -1.43 5.38 -11.71
CA LEU A 129 -2.44 4.35 -11.42
C LEU A 129 -3.79 4.95 -11.06
N ARG A 130 -3.78 6.02 -10.27
CA ARG A 130 -5.00 6.73 -9.88
C ARG A 130 -5.64 7.49 -11.04
N ALA A 131 -4.84 8.10 -11.90
CA ALA A 131 -5.31 8.76 -13.11
C ALA A 131 -5.90 7.74 -14.10
N MET A 132 -5.24 6.60 -14.31
CA MET A 132 -5.76 5.50 -15.12
C MET A 132 -7.09 4.98 -14.57
N ARG A 133 -7.20 4.79 -13.24
CA ARG A 133 -8.47 4.37 -12.63
C ARG A 133 -9.57 5.38 -12.94
N LEU A 134 -9.34 6.67 -12.69
CA LEU A 134 -10.31 7.73 -13.00
C LEU A 134 -10.63 7.87 -14.49
N ALA A 135 -9.68 7.54 -15.38
CA ALA A 135 -9.86 7.59 -16.82
C ALA A 135 -10.64 6.41 -17.39
N LEU A 136 -10.72 5.29 -16.67
CA LEU A 136 -11.39 4.05 -17.10
C LEU A 136 -12.67 3.74 -16.32
N THR A 137 -12.93 4.41 -15.19
CA THR A 137 -14.14 4.19 -14.39
C THR A 137 -15.08 5.38 -14.43
N ASP A 138 -16.37 5.11 -14.49
CA ASP A 138 -17.40 6.12 -14.23
C ASP A 138 -17.40 6.48 -12.73
N PRO A 139 -17.29 7.76 -12.36
CA PRO A 139 -17.15 8.17 -10.96
C PRO A 139 -18.44 8.03 -10.14
N LEU A 140 -19.61 7.93 -10.77
CA LEU A 140 -20.90 7.79 -10.08
C LEU A 140 -21.14 6.33 -9.70
N THR A 141 -21.00 5.42 -10.67
CA THR A 141 -21.30 3.98 -10.50
C THR A 141 -20.09 3.14 -10.11
N GLY A 142 -18.86 3.63 -10.35
CA GLY A 142 -17.62 2.88 -10.18
C GLY A 142 -17.38 1.79 -11.23
N LEU A 143 -18.30 1.63 -12.18
CA LEU A 143 -18.20 0.68 -13.30
C LEU A 143 -17.19 1.17 -14.35
N GLY A 144 -16.81 0.28 -15.27
CA GLY A 144 -16.04 0.68 -16.44
C GLY A 144 -16.82 1.72 -17.25
N ASN A 145 -16.17 2.83 -17.61
CA ASN A 145 -16.80 3.84 -18.45
C ASN A 145 -16.87 3.36 -19.92
N HIS A 146 -17.48 4.18 -20.77
CA HIS A 146 -17.64 3.87 -22.19
C HIS A 146 -16.33 3.47 -22.88
N ARG A 147 -15.20 4.10 -22.55
CA ARG A 147 -13.89 3.74 -23.10
C ARG A 147 -13.45 2.36 -22.62
N ALA A 148 -13.52 2.11 -21.31
CA ALA A 148 -13.16 0.80 -20.75
C ALA A 148 -14.03 -0.34 -21.29
N PHE A 149 -15.31 -0.07 -21.56
CA PHE A 149 -16.22 -1.00 -22.21
C PHE A 149 -15.72 -1.40 -23.61
N HIS A 150 -15.44 -0.43 -24.50
CA HIS A 150 -14.96 -0.71 -25.86
C HIS A 150 -13.61 -1.42 -25.86
N ASP A 151 -12.66 -0.93 -25.05
CA ASP A 151 -11.32 -1.54 -24.93
C ASP A 151 -11.41 -3.00 -24.43
N ARG A 152 -12.41 -3.33 -23.60
CA ARG A 152 -12.62 -4.70 -23.12
C ARG A 152 -13.36 -5.55 -24.15
N LEU A 153 -14.39 -4.99 -24.80
CA LEU A 153 -15.18 -5.68 -25.82
C LEU A 153 -14.32 -6.12 -27.00
N GLU A 154 -13.45 -5.25 -27.50
CA GLU A 154 -12.56 -5.55 -28.63
C GLU A 154 -11.61 -6.70 -28.31
N ARG A 155 -11.02 -6.70 -27.11
CA ARG A 155 -10.13 -7.78 -26.63
C ARG A 155 -10.86 -9.11 -26.50
N GLU A 156 -11.99 -9.13 -25.80
CA GLU A 156 -12.74 -10.37 -25.56
C GLU A 156 -13.32 -10.96 -26.85
N LEU A 157 -13.69 -10.11 -27.82
CA LEU A 157 -14.13 -10.55 -29.13
C LEU A 157 -12.98 -11.17 -29.94
N ALA A 158 -11.79 -10.56 -29.93
CA ALA A 158 -10.61 -11.11 -30.58
C ALA A 158 -10.21 -12.46 -29.97
N ASP A 159 -10.16 -12.55 -28.64
CA ASP A 159 -9.82 -13.78 -27.91
C ASP A 159 -10.85 -14.90 -28.18
N SER A 160 -12.15 -14.55 -28.24
CA SER A 160 -13.24 -15.49 -28.58
C SER A 160 -13.11 -16.03 -30.00
N LEU A 161 -12.76 -15.17 -30.97
CA LEU A 161 -12.55 -15.58 -32.36
C LEU A 161 -11.33 -16.49 -32.51
N GLU A 162 -10.25 -16.22 -31.77
CA GLU A 162 -9.04 -17.03 -31.80
C GLU A 162 -9.23 -18.40 -31.14
N GLN A 163 -9.89 -18.44 -29.98
CA GLN A 163 -10.05 -19.67 -29.19
C GLN A 163 -11.33 -20.46 -29.54
N GLY A 164 -12.26 -19.87 -30.30
CA GLY A 164 -13.49 -20.51 -30.75
C GLY A 164 -14.54 -20.72 -29.65
N TYR A 165 -14.45 -20.04 -28.51
CA TYR A 165 -15.49 -20.10 -27.48
C TYR A 165 -16.64 -19.12 -27.75
N PRO A 166 -17.89 -19.45 -27.37
CA PRO A 166 -19.03 -18.55 -27.56
C PRO A 166 -18.92 -17.29 -26.66
N PHE A 167 -19.15 -16.12 -27.25
CA PHE A 167 -19.22 -14.82 -26.57
C PHE A 167 -20.67 -14.28 -26.57
N SER A 168 -21.08 -13.58 -25.51
CA SER A 168 -22.40 -12.95 -25.41
C SER A 168 -22.28 -11.58 -24.74
N LEU A 169 -23.04 -10.61 -25.25
CA LEU A 169 -23.11 -9.25 -24.72
C LEU A 169 -24.54 -8.96 -24.25
N CYS A 170 -24.69 -8.46 -23.03
CA CYS A 170 -25.97 -8.03 -22.47
C CYS A 170 -25.94 -6.50 -22.30
N LEU A 171 -26.96 -5.83 -22.85
CA LEU A 171 -27.22 -4.41 -22.62
C LEU A 171 -28.41 -4.28 -21.68
N VAL A 172 -28.25 -3.49 -20.62
CA VAL A 172 -29.26 -3.25 -19.59
C VAL A 172 -29.51 -1.75 -19.51
N ASP A 173 -30.78 -1.36 -19.40
CA ASP A 173 -31.22 0.02 -19.22
C ASP A 173 -32.21 0.09 -18.04
N ILE A 174 -32.31 1.25 -17.39
CA ILE A 174 -33.27 1.48 -16.29
C ILE A 174 -34.52 2.13 -16.86
N ASP A 175 -35.64 1.39 -16.81
CA ASP A 175 -36.93 1.90 -17.25
C ASP A 175 -37.36 3.15 -16.46
N ASP A 176 -37.96 4.12 -17.16
CA ASP A 176 -38.53 5.34 -16.60
C ASP A 176 -37.57 6.18 -15.71
N PHE A 177 -36.24 6.07 -15.90
CA PHE A 177 -35.25 6.79 -15.10
C PHE A 177 -35.45 8.33 -15.12
N LYS A 178 -36.01 8.87 -16.20
CA LYS A 178 -36.38 10.29 -16.28
C LYS A 178 -37.43 10.68 -15.25
N ALA A 179 -38.45 9.85 -15.02
CA ALA A 179 -39.51 10.14 -14.04
C ALA A 179 -38.95 10.19 -12.61
N ILE A 180 -37.95 9.37 -12.31
CA ILE A 180 -37.22 9.41 -11.03
C ILE A 180 -36.47 10.74 -10.89
N ASN A 181 -35.71 11.14 -11.91
CA ASN A 181 -35.00 12.42 -11.92
C ASN A 181 -35.95 13.61 -11.79
N ASP A 182 -37.09 13.58 -12.48
CA ASP A 182 -38.09 14.66 -12.46
C ASP A 182 -38.79 14.74 -11.08
N SER A 183 -38.96 13.61 -10.37
CA SER A 183 -39.64 13.55 -9.06
C SER A 183 -38.72 13.82 -7.87
N TYR A 184 -37.47 13.36 -7.92
CA TYR A 184 -36.53 13.39 -6.79
C TYR A 184 -35.29 14.27 -7.05
N GLY A 185 -35.22 14.89 -8.23
CA GLY A 185 -34.04 15.61 -8.71
C GLY A 185 -32.90 14.66 -9.11
N HIS A 186 -31.91 15.20 -9.83
CA HIS A 186 -30.70 14.46 -10.22
C HIS A 186 -29.99 13.74 -9.05
N PRO A 187 -29.82 14.34 -7.85
CA PRO A 187 -29.22 13.63 -6.72
C PRO A 187 -30.05 12.42 -6.23
N GLY A 188 -31.35 12.39 -6.52
CA GLY A 188 -32.22 11.25 -6.27
C GLY A 188 -31.96 10.11 -7.25
N GLY A 189 -31.84 10.43 -8.54
CA GLY A 189 -31.46 9.47 -9.59
C GLY A 189 -30.05 8.91 -9.39
N ASP A 190 -29.09 9.76 -8.98
CA ASP A 190 -27.71 9.34 -8.66
C ASP A 190 -27.64 8.28 -7.54
N LYS A 191 -28.65 8.18 -6.67
CA LYS A 191 -28.71 7.15 -5.62
C LYS A 191 -29.31 5.83 -6.09
N VAL A 192 -30.00 5.84 -7.22
CA VAL A 192 -30.57 4.63 -7.84
C VAL A 192 -29.51 3.89 -8.65
N LEU A 193 -28.55 4.65 -9.19
CA LEU A 193 -27.33 4.16 -9.86
C LEU A 193 -26.28 3.68 -8.84
#